data_AF-A0A7X1GMH2-F1
#
_entry.id   AF-A0A7X1GMH2-F1
#
_cell.length_a   1.000
_cell.length_b   1.000
_cell.length_c   1.000
_cell.angle_alpha   90.00
_cell.angle_beta   90.00
_cell.angle_gamma   90.00
#
_symmetry.space_group_name_H-M   'P 1'
#
loop_
_entity.id
_entity.type
_entity.pdbx_description
1 polymer ?
#
loop_
_entity_poly.entity_id
_entity_poly.type
_entity_poly.pdbx_seq_one_letter_code
_entity_poly.pdbx_strand_id
1 'polypeptide(L)'
;VPILFQTGYLTITGYDKERMEYTLAYPNFEVKNSMIKCLTEAYSYVERELVHGYAWKLIDALREHDVELFFDTLRVFFADIPYDLHIKKEKYYQTIFYLIFSLIGLKVKAEVKTNKGRIDAVIIDKDIYIFEFKFNGDKDNALKQIKDKKYFEKYQGVGKEIYLFGVEFTDRNIGNWALEKLYRL
;
A
#
# COMPACT_ATOMS: atom_id res chain seq x y z
N VAL A 1 -2.52 -34.14 -6.78
CA VAL A 1 -3.83 -34.40 -6.14
C VAL A 1 -3.81 -35.61 -5.19
N PRO A 2 -3.29 -36.80 -5.55
CA PRO A 2 -3.40 -37.99 -4.70
C PRO A 2 -2.77 -37.79 -3.32
N ILE A 3 -1.59 -37.18 -3.26
CA ILE A 3 -0.87 -36.93 -2.02
C ILE A 3 -1.66 -36.00 -1.08
N LEU A 4 -2.18 -34.87 -1.57
CA LEU A 4 -2.92 -33.92 -0.73
C LEU A 4 -4.20 -34.52 -0.14
N PHE A 5 -4.84 -35.44 -0.85
CA PHE A 5 -5.98 -36.19 -0.33
C PHE A 5 -5.54 -37.25 0.68
N GLN A 6 -4.53 -38.05 0.37
CA GLN A 6 -4.01 -39.13 1.24
C GLN A 6 -3.44 -38.60 2.56
N THR A 7 -2.82 -37.42 2.56
CA THR A 7 -2.24 -36.80 3.74
C THR A 7 -3.21 -35.87 4.48
N GLY A 8 -4.47 -35.80 4.05
CA GLY A 8 -5.54 -35.08 4.77
C GLY A 8 -5.59 -33.57 4.55
N TYR A 9 -4.84 -33.03 3.59
CA TYR A 9 -4.92 -31.61 3.23
C TYR A 9 -6.18 -31.26 2.42
N LEU A 10 -6.70 -32.23 1.67
CA LEU A 10 -7.98 -32.14 0.96
C LEU A 10 -8.90 -33.27 1.38
N THR A 11 -10.19 -33.00 1.44
CA THR A 11 -11.25 -33.97 1.69
C THR A 11 -12.32 -33.90 0.60
N ILE A 12 -13.09 -34.96 0.44
CA ILE A 12 -14.22 -35.00 -0.50
C ILE A 12 -15.39 -34.24 0.12
N THR A 13 -15.90 -33.25 -0.59
CA THR A 13 -17.11 -32.49 -0.20
C THR A 13 -18.29 -32.74 -1.12
N GLY A 14 -18.09 -33.40 -2.25
CA GLY A 14 -19.16 -33.74 -3.19
C GLY A 14 -18.77 -34.86 -4.14
N TYR A 15 -19.78 -35.54 -4.67
CA TYR A 15 -19.61 -36.56 -5.69
C TYR A 15 -20.73 -36.45 -6.73
N ASP A 16 -20.34 -36.24 -7.98
CA ASP A 16 -21.24 -36.27 -9.14
C ASP A 16 -21.25 -37.69 -9.70
N LYS A 17 -22.40 -38.36 -9.58
CA LYS A 17 -22.59 -39.75 -10.03
C LYS A 17 -22.67 -39.89 -11.55
N GLU A 18 -23.17 -38.88 -12.25
CA GLU A 18 -23.33 -38.92 -13.71
C GLU A 18 -21.98 -38.74 -14.40
N ARG A 19 -21.10 -37.92 -13.80
CA ARG A 19 -19.75 -37.65 -14.31
C ARG A 19 -18.66 -38.49 -13.65
N MET A 20 -18.99 -39.23 -12.59
CA MET A 20 -18.04 -39.93 -11.72
C MET A 20 -16.94 -39.02 -11.17
N GLU A 21 -17.27 -37.77 -10.85
CA GLU A 21 -16.32 -36.74 -10.41
C GLU A 21 -16.44 -36.46 -8.91
N TYR A 22 -15.29 -36.29 -8.25
CA TYR A 22 -15.23 -35.90 -6.84
C TYR A 22 -14.87 -34.42 -6.72
N THR A 23 -15.63 -33.69 -5.89
CA THR A 23 -15.28 -32.34 -5.48
C THR A 23 -14.41 -32.41 -4.22
N LEU A 24 -13.23 -31.80 -4.29
CA LEU A 24 -12.30 -31.73 -3.16
C LEU A 24 -12.26 -30.31 -2.58
N ALA A 25 -12.16 -30.20 -1.25
CA ALA A 25 -11.94 -28.95 -0.56
C ALA A 25 -11.07 -29.14 0.70
N TYR A 26 -10.66 -28.05 1.33
CA TYR A 26 -9.96 -28.11 2.61
C TYR A 26 -10.91 -28.60 3.72
N PRO A 27 -10.46 -29.50 4.61
CA PRO A 27 -11.31 -30.06 5.66
C PRO A 27 -11.69 -29.04 6.74
N ASN A 28 -10.83 -28.06 6.99
CA ASN A 28 -11.06 -27.00 7.96
C ASN A 28 -10.19 -25.76 7.65
N PHE A 29 -10.40 -24.70 8.42
CA PHE A 29 -9.72 -23.42 8.24
C PHE A 29 -8.21 -23.47 8.55
N GLU A 30 -7.81 -24.23 9.57
CA GLU A 30 -6.40 -24.37 9.97
C GLU A 30 -5.56 -25.04 8.89
N VAL A 31 -6.07 -26.15 8.34
CA VAL A 31 -5.44 -26.88 7.23
C VAL A 31 -5.35 -26.00 5.99
N LYS A 32 -6.42 -25.25 5.67
CA LYS A 32 -6.40 -24.27 4.57
C LYS A 32 -5.32 -23.22 4.77
N ASN A 33 -5.25 -22.58 5.93
CA ASN A 33 -4.27 -21.54 6.20
C ASN A 33 -2.84 -22.06 6.16
N SER A 34 -2.57 -23.21 6.76
CA SER A 34 -1.24 -23.83 6.74
C SER A 34 -0.79 -24.18 5.32
N MET A 35 -1.70 -24.72 4.49
CA MET A 35 -1.37 -25.02 3.09
C MET A 35 -1.14 -23.76 2.26
N ILE A 36 -1.97 -22.73 2.42
CA ILE A 36 -1.78 -21.45 1.75
C ILE A 36 -0.46 -20.81 2.19
N LYS A 37 -0.12 -20.86 3.48
CA LYS A 37 1.16 -20.35 3.99
C LYS A 37 2.34 -21.07 3.32
N CYS A 38 2.34 -22.41 3.34
CA CYS A 38 3.39 -23.24 2.76
C CYS A 38 3.53 -23.06 1.25
N LEU A 39 2.41 -23.05 0.51
CA LEU A 39 2.43 -22.78 -0.94
C LEU A 39 2.95 -21.38 -1.24
N THR A 40 2.47 -20.38 -0.51
CA THR A 40 2.97 -19.03 -0.68
C THR A 40 4.48 -19.04 -0.41
N GLU A 41 4.99 -19.78 0.59
CA GLU A 41 6.42 -19.82 0.97
C GLU A 41 7.27 -20.49 -0.11
N ALA A 42 6.76 -21.57 -0.68
CA ALA A 42 7.43 -22.31 -1.74
C ALA A 42 7.46 -21.57 -3.09
N TYR A 43 6.47 -20.69 -3.35
CA TYR A 43 6.31 -20.03 -4.65
C TYR A 43 6.61 -18.52 -4.64
N SER A 44 6.82 -17.88 -3.48
CA SER A 44 7.28 -16.50 -3.40
C SER A 44 8.81 -16.44 -3.37
N TYR A 45 9.45 -16.16 -4.51
CA TYR A 45 10.90 -15.91 -4.64
C TYR A 45 11.32 -14.53 -4.10
N VAL A 46 10.76 -14.14 -2.95
CA VAL A 46 11.07 -12.88 -2.26
C VAL A 46 11.11 -13.22 -0.78
N GLU A 47 12.20 -12.86 -0.10
CA GLU A 47 12.36 -13.02 1.36
C GLU A 47 11.21 -12.29 2.07
N ARG A 48 10.16 -13.05 2.38
CA ARG A 48 8.89 -12.48 2.85
C ARG A 48 9.02 -11.80 4.21
N GLU A 49 10.00 -12.20 5.01
CA GLU A 49 10.27 -11.58 6.31
C GLU A 49 10.69 -10.11 6.18
N LEU A 50 11.52 -9.77 5.19
CA LEU A 50 11.93 -8.40 4.91
C LEU A 50 10.74 -7.58 4.36
N VAL A 51 10.03 -8.09 3.35
CA VAL A 51 8.91 -7.36 2.74
C VAL A 51 7.72 -7.21 3.69
N HIS A 52 7.37 -8.24 4.47
CA HIS A 52 6.37 -8.09 5.54
C HIS A 52 6.87 -7.15 6.63
N GLY A 53 8.14 -7.22 7.00
CA GLY A 53 8.72 -6.31 7.99
C GLY A 53 8.61 -4.85 7.55
N TYR A 54 8.97 -4.51 6.32
CA TYR A 54 8.86 -3.14 5.79
C TYR A 54 7.42 -2.68 5.61
N ALA A 55 6.51 -3.59 5.21
CA ALA A 55 5.08 -3.29 5.11
C ALA A 55 4.50 -2.91 6.48
N TRP A 56 4.76 -3.71 7.52
CA TRP A 56 4.33 -3.40 8.88
C TRP A 56 4.98 -2.13 9.41
N LYS A 57 6.29 -1.92 9.18
CA LYS A 57 6.97 -0.68 9.53
C LYS A 57 6.29 0.56 8.93
N LEU A 58 5.89 0.53 7.65
CA LEU A 58 5.17 1.65 7.04
C LEU A 58 3.80 1.89 7.68
N ILE A 59 3.06 0.83 8.00
CA ILE A 59 1.74 0.91 8.64
C ILE A 59 1.87 1.49 10.06
N ASP A 60 2.80 0.95 10.85
CA ASP A 60 3.01 1.34 12.23
C ASP A 60 3.53 2.78 12.32
N ALA A 61 4.49 3.15 11.46
CA ALA A 61 4.99 4.51 11.34
C ALA A 61 3.86 5.52 11.06
N LEU A 62 2.92 5.20 10.17
CA LEU A 62 1.73 6.04 9.95
C LEU A 62 0.88 6.16 11.22
N ARG A 63 0.54 5.04 11.86
CA ARG A 63 -0.37 4.97 13.03
C ARG A 63 0.18 5.63 14.29
N GLU A 64 1.50 5.59 14.44
CA GLU A 64 2.27 6.20 15.53
C GLU A 64 2.72 7.63 15.21
N HIS A 65 2.48 8.08 13.96
CA HIS A 65 2.89 9.39 13.45
C HIS A 65 4.41 9.59 13.40
N ASP A 66 5.18 8.50 13.26
CA ASP A 66 6.61 8.54 13.01
C ASP A 66 6.90 8.79 11.52
N VAL A 67 6.93 10.06 11.17
CA VAL A 67 7.07 10.53 9.79
C VAL A 67 8.47 10.24 9.23
N GLU A 68 9.50 10.33 10.08
CA GLU A 68 10.88 10.04 9.69
C GLU A 68 11.00 8.57 9.30
N LEU A 69 10.54 7.66 10.18
CA LEU A 69 10.56 6.22 9.90
C LEU A 69 9.76 5.86 8.64
N PHE A 70 8.62 6.52 8.43
CA PHE A 70 7.80 6.31 7.24
C PHE A 70 8.56 6.65 5.94
N PHE A 71 9.15 7.84 5.86
CA PHE A 71 9.87 8.25 4.66
C PHE A 71 11.22 7.55 4.49
N ASP A 72 11.93 7.22 5.57
CA ASP A 72 13.14 6.40 5.51
C ASP A 72 12.83 4.99 4.98
N THR A 73 11.73 4.41 5.41
CA THR A 73 11.30 3.11 4.88
C THR A 73 10.94 3.22 3.39
N LEU A 74 10.24 4.29 2.96
CA LEU A 74 9.98 4.52 1.54
C LEU A 74 11.27 4.73 0.73
N ARG A 75 12.28 5.41 1.30
CA ARG A 75 13.57 5.62 0.64
C ARG A 75 14.26 4.30 0.32
N VAL A 76 14.15 3.31 1.20
CA VAL A 76 14.65 1.95 0.96
C VAL A 76 13.96 1.32 -0.26
N PHE A 77 12.64 1.42 -0.37
CA PHE A 77 11.89 0.90 -1.53
C PHE A 77 12.31 1.56 -2.84
N PHE A 78 12.48 2.89 -2.87
CA PHE A 78 12.90 3.59 -4.09
C PHE A 78 14.37 3.33 -4.45
N ALA A 79 15.24 3.14 -3.45
CA ALA A 79 16.65 2.82 -3.65
C ALA A 79 16.87 1.42 -4.26
N ASP A 80 15.96 0.48 -4.00
CA ASP A 80 16.01 -0.88 -4.54
C ASP A 80 15.66 -0.95 -6.03
N ILE A 81 15.06 0.11 -6.60
CA ILE A 81 14.70 0.16 -8.02
C ILE A 81 15.94 0.51 -8.86
N PRO A 82 16.37 -0.37 -9.79
CA PRO A 82 17.50 -0.10 -10.69
C PRO A 82 17.39 1.24 -11.44
N TYR A 83 18.49 1.97 -11.53
CA TYR A 83 18.52 3.36 -12.01
C TYR A 83 17.99 3.55 -13.44
N ASP A 84 18.06 2.51 -14.27
CA ASP A 84 17.65 2.43 -15.66
C ASP A 84 16.14 2.21 -15.83
N LEU A 85 15.47 1.68 -14.81
CA LEU A 85 14.00 1.59 -14.75
C LEU A 85 13.35 2.94 -14.40
N HIS A 86 14.10 3.87 -13.81
CA HIS A 86 13.56 5.16 -13.40
C HIS A 86 13.23 6.07 -14.58
N ILE A 87 11.97 6.50 -14.63
CA ILE A 87 11.50 7.52 -15.57
C ILE A 87 11.43 8.86 -14.85
N LYS A 88 12.13 9.87 -15.38
CA LYS A 88 12.17 11.24 -14.84
C LYS A 88 10.86 12.01 -15.06
N LYS A 89 9.75 11.49 -14.54
CA LYS A 89 8.40 12.08 -14.60
C LYS A 89 7.72 11.92 -13.25
N GLU A 90 7.08 12.98 -12.75
CA GLU A 90 6.32 12.95 -11.49
C GLU A 90 5.31 11.80 -11.42
N LYS A 91 4.57 11.55 -12.51
CA LYS A 91 3.60 10.45 -12.62
C LYS A 91 4.20 9.06 -12.39
N TYR A 92 5.48 8.86 -12.69
CA TYR A 92 6.15 7.58 -12.46
C TYR A 92 6.27 7.29 -10.96
N TYR A 93 6.76 8.27 -10.18
CA TYR A 93 6.88 8.13 -8.72
C TYR A 93 5.53 8.05 -8.02
N GLN A 94 4.53 8.83 -8.49
CA GLN A 94 3.13 8.71 -8.04
C GLN A 94 2.61 7.27 -8.23
N THR A 95 2.91 6.66 -9.38
CA THR A 95 2.47 5.29 -9.68
C THR A 95 3.15 4.27 -8.78
N ILE A 96 4.46 4.39 -8.56
CA ILE A 96 5.19 3.49 -7.64
C ILE A 96 4.63 3.60 -6.22
N PHE A 97 4.44 4.82 -5.71
CA PHE A 97 3.85 5.04 -4.40
C PHE A 97 2.48 4.36 -4.29
N TYR A 98 1.60 4.57 -5.29
CA TYR A 98 0.30 3.91 -5.34
C TYR A 98 0.41 2.37 -5.32
N LEU A 99 1.34 1.80 -6.08
CA LEU A 99 1.55 0.35 -6.15
C LEU A 99 2.04 -0.22 -4.81
N ILE A 100 3.03 0.42 -4.17
CA ILE A 100 3.56 -0.01 -2.86
C ILE A 100 2.40 -0.18 -1.87
N PHE A 101 1.60 0.87 -1.69
CA PHE A 101 0.55 0.83 -0.67
C PHE A 101 -0.67 -0.01 -1.06
N SER A 102 -0.97 -0.13 -2.35
CA SER A 102 -1.99 -1.07 -2.84
C SER A 102 -1.60 -2.52 -2.53
N LEU A 103 -0.32 -2.87 -2.67
CA LEU A 103 0.21 -4.21 -2.38
C LEU A 103 0.30 -4.49 -0.87
N ILE A 104 0.61 -3.48 -0.05
CA ILE A 104 0.58 -3.58 1.42
C ILE A 104 -0.86 -3.82 1.95
N GLY A 105 -1.88 -3.53 1.15
CA GLY A 105 -3.28 -3.72 1.51
C GLY A 105 -3.90 -2.54 2.27
N LEU A 106 -3.21 -1.40 2.32
CA LEU A 106 -3.82 -0.16 2.81
C LEU A 106 -4.82 0.36 1.80
N LYS A 107 -5.90 0.96 2.31
CA LYS A 107 -6.90 1.61 1.46
C LYS A 107 -6.33 2.91 0.89
N VAL A 108 -5.68 2.80 -0.25
CA VAL A 108 -5.15 3.94 -0.99
C VAL A 108 -6.10 4.32 -2.11
N LYS A 109 -6.51 5.59 -2.09
CA LYS A 109 -7.20 6.19 -3.23
C LYS A 109 -6.18 7.03 -3.99
N ALA A 110 -5.63 6.48 -5.08
CA ALA A 110 -4.92 7.28 -6.06
C ALA A 110 -5.89 7.89 -7.07
N GLU A 111 -5.49 9.02 -7.65
CA GLU A 111 -6.26 9.73 -8.66
C GLU A 111 -7.70 10.05 -8.24
N VAL A 112 -7.91 10.50 -7.00
CA VAL A 112 -9.25 10.97 -6.64
C VAL A 112 -9.52 12.26 -7.41
N LYS A 113 -10.22 12.12 -8.53
CA LYS A 113 -10.79 13.22 -9.30
C LYS A 113 -11.79 13.92 -8.39
N THR A 114 -11.41 15.07 -7.89
CA THR A 114 -12.32 15.99 -7.23
C THR A 114 -12.83 17.01 -8.25
N ASN A 115 -13.87 17.76 -7.90
CA ASN A 115 -14.32 18.91 -8.68
C ASN A 115 -13.28 20.04 -8.79
N LYS A 116 -12.15 19.98 -8.05
CA LYS A 116 -11.13 21.03 -7.98
C LYS A 116 -9.74 20.60 -8.51
N GLY A 117 -9.52 19.30 -8.74
CA GLY A 117 -8.24 18.73 -9.20
C GLY A 117 -8.08 17.24 -8.90
N ARG A 118 -6.89 16.69 -9.16
CA ARG A 118 -6.52 15.29 -8.90
C ARG A 118 -5.63 15.26 -7.66
N ILE A 119 -6.04 14.50 -6.65
CA ILE A 119 -5.17 14.17 -5.51
C ILE A 119 -4.27 13.02 -5.94
N ASP A 120 -2.96 13.14 -5.69
CA ASP A 120 -2.03 12.10 -6.08
C ASP A 120 -2.22 10.81 -5.26
N ALA A 121 -2.25 10.92 -3.94
CA ALA A 121 -2.59 9.78 -3.08
C ALA A 121 -3.29 10.18 -1.79
N VAL A 122 -4.24 9.33 -1.35
CA VAL A 122 -4.86 9.41 -0.02
C VAL A 122 -4.80 8.03 0.62
N ILE A 123 -4.20 7.94 1.80
CA ILE A 123 -4.22 6.75 2.65
C ILE A 123 -5.27 6.96 3.74
N ILE A 124 -6.20 6.00 3.89
CA ILE A 124 -7.22 6.01 4.94
C ILE A 124 -7.01 4.78 5.82
N ASP A 125 -6.52 4.99 7.05
CA ASP A 125 -6.33 3.96 8.08
C ASP A 125 -6.90 4.47 9.41
N LYS A 126 -6.12 4.54 10.51
CA LYS A 126 -6.47 5.18 11.78
C LYS A 126 -6.86 6.64 11.53
N ASP A 127 -5.98 7.36 10.83
CA ASP A 127 -6.15 8.74 10.37
C ASP A 127 -6.15 8.84 8.85
N ILE A 128 -6.26 10.07 8.33
CA ILE A 128 -6.31 10.36 6.90
C ILE A 128 -5.04 11.11 6.51
N TYR A 129 -4.31 10.56 5.55
CA TYR A 129 -3.04 11.10 5.06
C TYR A 129 -3.19 11.46 3.58
N ILE A 130 -3.02 12.74 3.25
CA ILE A 130 -3.17 13.26 1.88
C ILE A 130 -1.80 13.67 1.38
N PHE A 131 -1.41 13.12 0.24
CA PHE A 131 -0.09 13.35 -0.36
C PHE A 131 -0.24 14.08 -1.70
N GLU A 132 0.65 15.04 -1.92
CA GLU A 132 0.91 15.67 -3.21
C GLU A 132 2.41 15.60 -3.47
N PHE A 133 2.78 15.21 -4.68
CA PHE A 133 4.18 14.98 -5.03
C PHE A 133 4.68 16.00 -6.05
N LYS A 134 5.98 16.30 -5.97
CA LYS A 134 6.72 17.07 -6.99
C LYS A 134 8.01 16.35 -7.33
N PHE A 135 8.29 16.15 -8.60
CA PHE A 135 9.58 15.62 -9.06
C PHE A 135 10.52 16.78 -9.44
N ASN A 136 11.71 16.83 -8.83
CA ASN A 136 12.66 17.94 -8.93
C ASN A 136 11.98 19.31 -8.68
N GLY A 137 11.14 19.38 -7.66
CA GLY A 137 10.36 20.56 -7.32
C GLY A 137 10.17 20.66 -5.81
N ASP A 138 9.50 21.72 -5.38
CA ASP A 138 9.46 22.08 -3.96
C ASP A 138 8.29 21.43 -3.20
N LYS A 139 8.63 20.84 -2.04
CA LYS A 139 7.68 20.26 -1.08
C LYS A 139 6.65 21.28 -0.56
N ASP A 140 7.04 22.53 -0.38
CA ASP A 140 6.16 23.54 0.21
C ASP A 140 5.10 23.99 -0.80
N ASN A 141 5.49 24.09 -2.09
CA ASN A 141 4.54 24.22 -3.20
C ASN A 141 3.58 23.03 -3.31
N ALA A 142 4.04 21.80 -3.08
CA ALA A 142 3.18 20.61 -3.06
C ALA A 142 2.14 20.70 -1.92
N LEU A 143 2.57 21.05 -0.71
CA LEU A 143 1.69 21.24 0.44
C LEU A 143 0.68 22.39 0.20
N LYS A 144 1.15 23.50 -0.37
CA LYS A 144 0.29 24.63 -0.75
C LYS A 144 -0.77 24.22 -1.78
N GLN A 145 -0.40 23.40 -2.78
CA GLN A 145 -1.35 22.88 -3.76
C GLN A 145 -2.50 22.10 -3.11
N ILE A 146 -2.22 21.26 -2.10
CA ILE A 146 -3.26 20.55 -1.33
C ILE A 146 -4.22 21.53 -0.67
N LYS A 147 -3.67 22.60 -0.08
CA LYS A 147 -4.44 23.61 0.65
C LYS A 147 -5.29 24.48 -0.26
N ASP A 148 -4.72 24.97 -1.35
CA ASP A 148 -5.40 25.82 -2.34
C ASP A 148 -6.55 25.07 -3.01
N LYS A 149 -6.33 23.78 -3.31
CA LYS A 149 -7.36 22.91 -3.89
C LYS A 149 -8.35 22.35 -2.87
N LYS A 150 -8.08 22.53 -1.58
CA LYS A 150 -8.90 22.08 -0.45
C LYS A 150 -9.27 20.60 -0.51
N TYR A 151 -8.31 19.76 -0.89
CA TYR A 151 -8.53 18.33 -1.11
C TYR A 151 -9.00 17.56 0.14
N PHE A 152 -8.80 18.15 1.32
CA PHE A 152 -9.23 17.64 2.61
C PHE A 152 -10.72 17.87 2.94
N GLU A 153 -11.43 18.78 2.25
CA GLU A 153 -12.82 19.17 2.60
C GLU A 153 -13.76 17.96 2.72
N LYS A 154 -13.71 17.03 1.76
CA LYS A 154 -14.56 15.82 1.75
C LYS A 154 -14.28 14.81 2.87
N TYR A 155 -13.18 15.01 3.61
CA TYR A 155 -12.77 14.16 4.73
C TYR A 155 -13.04 14.85 6.08
N GLN A 156 -13.44 16.12 6.08
CA GLN A 156 -13.88 16.79 7.30
C GLN A 156 -15.15 16.12 7.84
N GLY A 157 -15.27 16.05 9.17
CA GLY A 157 -16.42 15.41 9.83
C GLY A 157 -16.38 13.88 9.91
N VAL A 158 -15.36 13.21 9.32
CA VAL A 158 -15.20 11.74 9.40
C VAL A 158 -14.71 11.28 10.79
N GLY A 159 -14.40 12.20 11.70
CA GLY A 159 -13.95 11.87 13.07
C GLY A 159 -12.49 11.44 13.17
N LYS A 160 -11.73 11.47 12.06
CA LYS A 160 -10.31 11.15 11.97
C LYS A 160 -9.46 12.41 11.88
N GLU A 161 -8.21 12.34 12.31
CA GLU A 161 -7.26 13.42 12.09
C GLU A 161 -6.82 13.43 10.63
N ILE A 162 -6.50 14.62 10.10
CA ILE A 162 -6.12 14.79 8.70
C ILE A 162 -4.72 15.40 8.65
N TYR A 163 -3.81 14.69 7.97
CA TYR A 163 -2.42 15.08 7.76
C TYR A 163 -2.19 15.35 6.28
N LEU A 164 -1.57 16.49 5.97
CA LEU A 164 -1.24 16.91 4.62
C LEU A 164 0.27 16.81 4.42
N PHE A 165 0.67 16.13 3.36
CA PHE A 165 2.07 15.91 3.00
C PHE A 165 2.37 16.50 1.63
N GLY A 166 3.24 17.50 1.60
CA GLY A 166 3.92 17.91 0.38
C GLY A 166 5.25 17.16 0.30
N VAL A 167 5.48 16.41 -0.78
CA VAL A 167 6.65 15.53 -0.89
C VAL A 167 7.43 15.84 -2.17
N GLU A 168 8.73 16.04 -2.01
CA GLU A 168 9.69 16.18 -3.09
C GLU A 168 10.31 14.82 -3.42
N PHE A 169 10.30 14.46 -4.70
CA PHE A 169 11.18 13.44 -5.25
C PHE A 169 12.37 14.11 -5.91
N THR A 170 13.57 13.70 -5.53
CA THR A 170 14.84 14.17 -6.12
C THR A 170 15.79 13.00 -6.27
N ASP A 171 16.61 13.04 -7.33
CA ASP A 171 17.58 11.99 -7.66
C ASP A 171 17.01 10.56 -7.54
N ARG A 172 15.83 10.33 -8.14
CA ARG A 172 15.15 9.03 -8.18
C ARG A 172 14.66 8.50 -6.83
N ASN A 173 14.68 9.30 -5.78
CA ASN A 173 14.24 8.92 -4.44
C ASN A 173 13.41 10.04 -3.76
N ILE A 174 12.89 9.78 -2.57
CA ILE A 174 12.27 10.78 -1.69
C ILE A 174 13.35 11.74 -1.19
N GLY A 175 13.20 13.02 -1.55
CA GLY A 175 14.01 14.12 -1.04
C GLY A 175 13.45 14.62 0.29
N ASN A 176 12.91 15.83 0.27
CA ASN A 176 12.32 16.47 1.45
C ASN A 176 10.80 16.32 1.49
N TRP A 177 10.21 16.53 2.66
CA TRP A 177 8.76 16.60 2.84
C TRP A 177 8.35 17.73 3.78
N ALA A 178 7.12 18.20 3.62
CA ALA A 178 6.46 19.16 4.49
C ALA A 178 5.18 18.51 5.03
N LEU A 179 4.96 18.62 6.32
CA LEU A 179 3.80 18.08 7.01
C LEU A 179 3.00 19.20 7.68
N GLU A 180 1.71 19.22 7.44
CA GLU A 180 0.76 20.05 8.18
C GLU A 180 -0.39 19.17 8.70
N LYS A 181 -0.63 19.22 10.01
CA LYS A 181 -1.84 18.65 10.61
C LYS A 181 -2.97 19.68 10.53
N LEU A 182 -4.09 19.29 9.93
CA LEU A 182 -5.30 20.13 9.93
C LEU A 182 -5.98 20.07 11.29
N TYR A 183 -5.97 21.20 12.00
CA TYR A 183 -6.79 21.37 13.20
C TYR A 183 -8.25 21.63 12.79
N ARG A 184 -9.20 21.01 13.51
CA ARG A 184 -10.62 21.33 13.34
C ARG A 184 -10.82 22.81 13.69
N LEU A 185 -11.47 23.54 12.79
CA LEU A 185 -12.11 24.82 13.11
C LEU A 185 -13.43 24.53 13.85
#